data_AF-A0A431K7K5-F1
#
_entry.id   AF-A0A431K7K5-F1
#
_cell.length_a   1.000
_cell.length_b   1.000
_cell.length_c   1.000
_cell.angle_alpha   90.00
_cell.angle_beta   90.00
_cell.angle_gamma   90.00
#
_symmetry.space_group_name_H-M   'P 1'
#
loop_
_entity.id
_entity.type
_entity.pdbx_description
1 polymer ?
#
loop_
_entity_poly.entity_id
_entity_poly.type
_entity_poly.pdbx_seq_one_letter_code
_entity_poly.pdbx_strand_id
1 'polypeptide(L)'
;MLLTRPDWLMQFSEMSPEIEARARDYLGTIAWGLPAVLLYRTFYAFTNALGHSRVLMVISLVTTAVHIPLSWALVNGHLGMAALGGTGCAVSSAVVGWLALLSALFHMARSPAYARYQLFSHWQAPHPRVLSDLLRLGLPMGFSSFVEITAFTLIALLVAKLGASVVAGHRIVGNLGALIYMLPLALAIATLVLVGQSVGARDGKGARHAAKVGVILAAGLSTTVATVIWLAREPIFAAYTADPQVQQLGISLLIYIWLYQLFDAIQTVAAHALRGYKITFGPMLVHTLCFWGIGLAGGYGLAFHGIGNMLPPQGVAGFWQATVLSNIAAAGLFSAYLYRVARRF
;
A
#
# COMPACT_ATOMS: atom_id res chain seq x y z
N MET A 1 21.65 -7.64 -5.55
CA MET A 1 22.60 -8.39 -4.70
C MET A 1 21.98 -8.93 -3.40
N LEU A 2 21.07 -8.23 -2.71
CA LEU A 2 20.38 -8.77 -1.52
C LEU A 2 19.37 -9.90 -1.81
N LEU A 3 18.71 -9.88 -2.98
CA LEU A 3 17.75 -10.93 -3.38
C LEU A 3 18.39 -12.17 -4.02
N THR A 4 19.65 -12.07 -4.44
CA THR A 4 20.38 -13.15 -5.13
C THR A 4 21.09 -14.10 -4.16
N ARG A 5 21.15 -13.76 -2.86
CA ARG A 5 21.69 -14.61 -1.78
C ARG A 5 20.82 -14.48 -0.52
N PRO A 6 19.68 -15.19 -0.46
CA PRO A 6 18.78 -15.17 0.71
C PRO A 6 19.29 -16.00 1.90
N ASP A 7 20.55 -16.45 1.89
CA ASP A 7 21.12 -17.38 2.88
C ASP A 7 20.95 -16.90 4.33
N TRP A 8 21.09 -15.58 4.58
CA TRP A 8 20.87 -14.98 5.89
C TRP A 8 19.41 -15.07 6.37
N LEU A 9 18.45 -14.95 5.45
CA LEU A 9 17.03 -14.85 5.78
C LEU A 9 16.39 -16.25 5.90
N MET A 10 16.93 -17.23 5.17
CA MET A 10 16.46 -18.63 5.19
C MET A 10 16.99 -19.42 6.39
N GLN A 11 18.13 -19.04 6.99
CA GLN A 11 18.61 -19.65 8.25
C GLN A 11 17.71 -19.37 9.46
N PHE A 12 16.90 -18.31 9.42
CA PHE A 12 15.97 -17.95 10.50
C PHE A 12 14.61 -18.65 10.43
N SER A 13 14.29 -19.31 9.31
CA SER A 13 13.02 -20.02 9.13
C SER A 13 13.32 -21.49 8.89
N GLU A 14 13.02 -22.36 9.85
CA GLU A 14 13.08 -23.82 9.71
C GLU A 14 12.09 -24.29 8.62
N MET A 15 12.44 -24.12 7.35
CA MET A 15 11.64 -24.54 6.20
C MET A 15 12.19 -25.85 5.63
N SER A 16 11.31 -26.72 5.14
CA SER A 16 11.74 -27.96 4.47
C SER A 16 12.60 -27.65 3.23
N PRO A 17 13.62 -28.46 2.91
CA PRO A 17 14.58 -28.19 1.83
C PRO A 17 13.95 -27.92 0.45
N GLU A 18 12.82 -28.57 0.14
CA GLU A 18 12.08 -28.37 -1.12
C GLU A 18 11.42 -27.00 -1.22
N ILE A 19 10.93 -26.45 -0.11
CA ILE A 19 10.33 -25.10 -0.06
C ILE A 19 11.43 -24.05 -0.17
N GLU A 20 12.58 -24.28 0.47
CA GLU A 20 13.73 -23.39 0.39
C GLU A 20 14.27 -23.29 -1.04
N ALA A 21 14.43 -24.43 -1.74
CA ALA A 21 14.86 -24.46 -3.13
C ALA A 21 13.89 -23.71 -4.06
N ARG A 22 12.58 -23.92 -3.91
CA ARG A 22 11.56 -23.18 -4.70
C ARG A 22 11.52 -21.69 -4.38
N ALA A 23 11.69 -21.30 -3.11
CA ALA A 23 11.78 -19.90 -2.71
C ALA A 23 13.03 -19.23 -3.29
N ARG A 24 14.17 -19.94 -3.33
CA ARG A 24 15.42 -19.44 -3.91
C ARG A 24 15.29 -19.23 -5.41
N ASP A 25 14.69 -20.16 -6.14
CA ASP A 25 14.45 -20.02 -7.58
C ASP A 25 13.46 -18.89 -7.90
N TYR A 26 12.42 -18.74 -7.08
CA TYR A 26 11.48 -17.62 -7.19
C TYR A 26 12.17 -16.26 -6.97
N LEU A 27 12.96 -16.14 -5.91
CA LEU A 27 13.68 -14.90 -5.55
C LEU A 27 14.79 -14.57 -6.56
N GLY A 28 15.51 -15.58 -7.05
CA GLY A 28 16.52 -15.41 -8.09
C GLY A 28 15.91 -14.89 -9.39
N THR A 29 14.75 -15.43 -9.77
CA THR A 29 14.03 -15.01 -10.98
C THR A 29 13.45 -13.60 -10.85
N ILE A 30 12.81 -13.28 -9.72
CA ILE A 30 12.19 -11.96 -9.53
C ILE A 30 13.24 -10.84 -9.41
N ALA A 31 14.47 -11.17 -8.98
CA ALA A 31 15.57 -10.22 -8.92
C ALA A 31 15.90 -9.61 -10.30
N TRP A 32 15.69 -10.34 -11.40
CA TRP A 32 15.85 -9.84 -12.77
C TRP A 32 14.75 -8.85 -13.19
N GLY A 33 13.58 -8.90 -12.55
CA GLY A 33 12.51 -7.91 -12.75
C GLY A 33 12.68 -6.63 -11.91
N LEU A 34 13.48 -6.70 -10.84
CA LEU A 34 13.71 -5.58 -9.92
C LEU A 34 14.22 -4.29 -10.60
N PRO A 35 15.26 -4.31 -11.46
CA PRO A 35 15.74 -3.08 -12.11
C PRO A 35 14.65 -2.45 -12.98
N ALA A 36 13.85 -3.26 -13.68
CA ALA A 36 12.78 -2.76 -14.53
C ALA A 36 11.68 -2.07 -13.71
N VAL A 37 11.27 -2.69 -12.60
CA VAL A 37 10.25 -2.14 -11.70
C VAL A 37 10.73 -0.85 -11.04
N LEU A 38 11.99 -0.77 -10.63
CA LEU A 38 12.55 0.45 -10.03
C LEU A 38 12.58 1.62 -11.03
N LEU A 39 13.01 1.37 -12.27
CA LEU A 39 12.98 2.37 -13.34
C LEU A 39 11.55 2.80 -13.68
N TYR A 40 10.63 1.83 -13.78
CA TYR A 40 9.22 2.10 -14.01
C TYR A 40 8.61 2.94 -12.88
N ARG A 41 9.02 2.72 -11.62
CA ARG A 41 8.53 3.49 -10.48
C ARG A 41 8.92 4.97 -10.54
N THR A 42 10.11 5.27 -11.07
CA THR A 42 10.54 6.65 -11.36
C THR A 42 9.66 7.28 -12.43
N PHE A 43 9.39 6.54 -13.52
CA PHE A 43 8.48 7.00 -14.57
C PHE A 43 7.05 7.21 -14.05
N TYR A 44 6.55 6.27 -13.25
CA TYR A 44 5.24 6.34 -12.61
C TYR A 44 5.10 7.60 -11.75
N ALA A 45 6.10 7.89 -10.91
CA ALA A 45 6.11 9.08 -10.08
C ALA A 45 6.17 10.37 -10.91
N PHE A 46 7.01 10.40 -11.95
CA PHE A 46 7.15 11.56 -12.83
C PHE A 46 5.86 11.88 -13.60
N THR A 47 5.26 10.86 -14.22
CA THR A 47 4.03 11.05 -14.99
C THR A 47 2.83 11.38 -14.11
N ASN A 48 2.76 10.82 -12.90
CA ASN A 48 1.76 11.25 -11.91
C ASN A 48 1.96 12.71 -11.52
N ALA A 49 3.21 13.17 -11.29
CA ALA A 49 3.48 14.57 -10.97
C ALA A 49 3.04 15.54 -12.09
N LEU A 50 3.07 15.10 -13.35
CA LEU A 50 2.56 15.87 -14.50
C LEU A 50 1.04 15.82 -14.66
N GLY A 51 0.31 15.01 -13.88
CA GLY A 51 -1.14 14.85 -13.98
C GLY A 51 -1.61 13.97 -15.16
N HIS A 52 -0.70 13.31 -15.87
CA HIS A 52 -1.03 12.44 -17.01
C HIS A 52 -1.33 10.99 -16.56
N SER A 53 -2.19 10.83 -15.54
CA SER A 53 -2.51 9.52 -14.93
C SER A 53 -3.18 8.53 -15.89
N ARG A 54 -3.82 9.01 -16.97
CA ARG A 54 -4.42 8.15 -18.01
C ARG A 54 -3.39 7.22 -18.68
N VAL A 55 -2.16 7.69 -18.85
CA VAL A 55 -1.07 6.90 -19.45
C VAL A 55 -0.74 5.71 -18.57
N LEU A 56 -0.66 5.93 -17.25
CA LEU A 56 -0.40 4.88 -16.27
C LEU A 56 -1.51 3.84 -16.27
N MET A 57 -2.77 4.28 -16.37
CA MET A 57 -3.92 3.39 -16.41
C MET A 57 -3.86 2.46 -17.63
N VAL A 58 -3.58 3.01 -18.82
CA VAL A 58 -3.46 2.21 -20.05
C VAL A 58 -2.31 1.21 -19.94
N ILE A 59 -1.14 1.64 -19.47
CA ILE A 59 0.01 0.73 -19.28
C ILE A 59 -0.37 -0.37 -18.28
N SER A 60 -0.97 -0.03 -17.15
CA SER A 60 -1.37 -0.98 -16.10
C SER A 60 -2.40 -2.00 -16.60
N LEU A 61 -3.34 -1.56 -17.44
CA LEU A 61 -4.35 -2.44 -18.03
C LEU A 61 -3.70 -3.42 -19.03
N VAL A 62 -2.85 -2.93 -19.92
CA VAL A 62 -2.12 -3.76 -20.91
C VAL A 62 -1.22 -4.75 -20.18
N THR A 63 -0.45 -4.30 -19.19
CA THR A 63 0.45 -5.17 -18.42
C THR A 63 -0.33 -6.26 -17.68
N THR A 64 -1.50 -5.92 -17.12
CA THR A 64 -2.37 -6.91 -16.43
C THR A 64 -2.99 -7.89 -17.41
N ALA A 65 -3.47 -7.40 -18.56
CA ALA A 65 -4.04 -8.24 -19.61
C ALA A 65 -3.02 -9.22 -20.21
N VAL A 66 -1.74 -8.85 -20.25
CA VAL A 66 -0.64 -9.76 -20.63
C VAL A 66 -0.24 -10.68 -19.46
N HIS A 67 -0.25 -10.17 -18.23
CA HIS A 67 0.15 -10.93 -17.03
C HIS A 67 -0.74 -12.16 -16.79
N ILE A 68 -2.06 -12.03 -16.92
CA ILE A 68 -3.01 -13.13 -16.65
C ILE A 68 -2.74 -14.35 -17.54
N PRO A 69 -2.76 -14.26 -18.89
CA PRO A 69 -2.52 -15.40 -19.75
C PRO A 69 -1.08 -15.91 -19.67
N LEU A 70 -0.10 -15.01 -19.50
CA LEU A 70 1.30 -15.38 -19.40
C LEU A 70 1.57 -16.18 -18.12
N SER A 71 1.03 -15.72 -16.98
CA SER A 71 1.11 -16.44 -15.71
C SER A 71 0.39 -17.78 -15.79
N TRP A 72 -0.80 -17.82 -16.38
CA TRP A 72 -1.54 -19.08 -16.55
C TRP A 72 -0.76 -20.09 -17.41
N ALA A 73 -0.16 -19.65 -18.52
CA ALA A 73 0.59 -20.52 -19.42
C ALA A 73 1.92 -21.02 -18.80
N LEU A 74 2.64 -20.16 -18.08
CA LEU A 74 3.92 -20.50 -17.43
C LEU A 74 3.75 -21.36 -16.16
N VAL A 75 2.67 -21.14 -15.41
CA VAL A 75 2.37 -21.94 -14.21
C VAL A 75 1.94 -23.36 -14.59
N ASN A 76 1.05 -23.47 -15.59
CA ASN A 76 0.49 -24.77 -16.00
C ASN A 76 1.32 -25.51 -17.07
N GLY A 77 2.34 -24.87 -17.67
CA GLY A 77 3.25 -25.51 -18.64
C GLY A 77 2.68 -25.66 -20.06
N HIS A 78 1.67 -24.88 -20.45
CA HIS A 78 0.96 -25.02 -21.75
C HIS A 78 1.73 -24.50 -22.98
N LEU A 79 3.05 -24.27 -22.87
CA LEU A 79 3.92 -23.74 -23.94
C LEU A 79 5.03 -24.73 -24.36
N GLY A 80 4.87 -26.03 -24.07
CA GLY A 80 5.90 -27.03 -24.35
C GLY A 80 7.09 -27.00 -23.38
N MET A 81 6.93 -26.29 -22.25
CA MET A 81 7.88 -26.23 -21.14
C MET A 81 7.31 -26.93 -19.91
N ALA A 82 8.17 -27.52 -19.08
CA ALA A 82 7.77 -28.15 -17.82
C ALA A 82 7.01 -27.15 -16.92
N ALA A 83 6.02 -27.64 -16.14
CA ALA A 83 5.24 -26.80 -15.23
C ALA A 83 6.16 -26.19 -14.15
N LEU A 84 6.51 -24.91 -14.32
CA LEU A 84 7.42 -24.17 -13.43
C LEU A 84 6.75 -23.73 -12.13
N GLY A 85 5.43 -23.94 -11.98
CA GLY A 85 4.67 -23.63 -10.77
C GLY A 85 4.91 -22.19 -10.29
N GLY A 86 5.31 -22.01 -9.03
CA GLY A 86 5.59 -20.70 -8.44
C GLY A 86 6.65 -19.89 -9.19
N THR A 87 7.69 -20.54 -9.74
CA THR A 87 8.73 -19.87 -10.53
C THR A 87 8.17 -19.29 -11.83
N GLY A 88 7.16 -19.93 -12.43
CA GLY A 88 6.45 -19.41 -13.61
C GLY A 88 5.74 -18.08 -13.35
N CYS A 89 5.21 -17.88 -12.14
CA CYS A 89 4.63 -16.60 -11.70
C CYS A 89 5.70 -15.50 -11.57
N ALA A 90 6.88 -15.83 -11.02
CA ALA A 90 8.00 -14.88 -10.94
C ALA A 90 8.51 -14.45 -12.32
N VAL A 91 8.65 -15.40 -13.26
CA VAL A 91 9.04 -15.10 -14.66
C VAL A 91 8.02 -14.17 -15.30
N SER A 92 6.72 -14.49 -15.19
CA SER A 92 5.65 -13.65 -15.73
C SER A 92 5.70 -12.23 -15.17
N SER A 93 5.88 -12.09 -13.84
CA SER A 93 6.01 -10.80 -13.18
C SER A 93 7.23 -10.01 -13.66
N ALA A 94 8.37 -10.67 -13.87
CA ALA A 94 9.58 -10.02 -14.39
C ALA A 94 9.38 -9.54 -15.83
N VAL A 95 8.82 -10.37 -16.71
CA VAL A 95 8.52 -10.03 -18.11
C VAL A 95 7.55 -8.85 -18.18
N VAL A 96 6.51 -8.86 -17.36
CA VAL A 96 5.54 -7.76 -17.30
C VAL A 96 6.17 -6.48 -16.77
N GLY A 97 7.10 -6.56 -15.81
CA GLY A 97 7.88 -5.42 -15.35
C GLY A 97 8.72 -4.78 -16.46
N TRP A 98 9.37 -5.60 -17.29
CA TRP A 98 10.10 -5.13 -18.48
C TRP A 98 9.16 -4.55 -19.53
N LEU A 99 8.02 -5.19 -19.79
CA LEU A 99 7.02 -4.68 -20.74
C LEU A 99 6.44 -3.33 -20.29
N ALA A 100 6.21 -3.15 -18.98
CA ALA A 100 5.78 -1.89 -18.40
C ALA A 100 6.83 -0.78 -18.60
N LEU A 101 8.11 -1.10 -18.36
CA LEU A 101 9.23 -0.18 -18.59
C LEU A 101 9.36 0.20 -20.07
N LEU A 102 9.33 -0.78 -20.98
CA LEU A 102 9.45 -0.53 -22.41
C LEU A 102 8.29 0.30 -22.94
N SER A 103 7.06 0.00 -22.50
CA SER A 103 5.86 0.79 -22.84
C SER A 103 5.97 2.23 -22.33
N ALA A 104 6.46 2.42 -21.11
CA ALA A 104 6.73 3.73 -20.51
C ALA A 104 7.77 4.53 -21.30
N LEU A 105 8.91 3.92 -21.63
CA LEU A 105 9.98 4.56 -22.42
C LEU A 105 9.51 4.92 -23.82
N PHE A 106 8.78 4.02 -24.49
CA PHE A 106 8.20 4.28 -25.80
C PHE A 106 7.23 5.48 -25.75
N HIS A 107 6.37 5.54 -24.74
CA HIS A 107 5.44 6.64 -24.58
C HIS A 107 6.15 7.98 -24.30
N MET A 108 7.18 7.98 -23.44
CA MET A 108 8.02 9.17 -23.19
C MET A 108 8.70 9.68 -24.46
N ALA A 109 9.26 8.77 -25.27
CA ALA A 109 10.00 9.14 -26.47
C ALA A 109 9.08 9.75 -27.56
N ARG A 110 7.81 9.31 -27.62
CA ARG A 110 6.89 9.69 -28.69
C ARG A 110 5.95 10.85 -28.33
N SER A 111 5.67 11.06 -27.05
CA SER A 111 4.61 11.98 -26.63
C SER A 111 5.13 13.44 -26.52
N PRO A 112 4.49 14.41 -27.22
CA PRO A 112 4.93 15.81 -27.24
C PRO A 112 4.83 16.48 -25.87
N ALA A 113 3.99 15.99 -24.97
CA ALA A 113 3.88 16.47 -23.59
C ALA A 113 5.19 16.29 -22.80
N TYR A 114 6.00 15.28 -23.15
CA TYR A 114 7.27 14.97 -22.49
C TYR A 114 8.47 15.59 -23.23
N ALA A 115 8.32 15.88 -24.53
CA ALA A 115 9.36 16.49 -25.35
C ALA A 115 9.86 17.83 -24.78
N ARG A 116 8.99 18.60 -24.12
CA ARG A 116 9.34 19.87 -23.45
C ARG A 116 10.36 19.71 -22.32
N TYR A 117 10.43 18.53 -21.69
CA TYR A 117 11.34 18.25 -20.56
C TYR A 117 12.69 17.69 -21.01
N GLN A 118 12.87 17.39 -22.30
CA GLN A 118 14.08 16.86 -22.93
C GLN A 118 14.90 15.86 -22.07
N LEU A 119 14.20 14.89 -21.45
CA LEU A 119 14.75 14.02 -20.39
C LEU A 119 16.02 13.23 -20.77
N PHE A 120 16.22 12.95 -22.06
CA PHE A 120 17.37 12.18 -22.57
C PHE A 120 18.49 13.03 -23.16
N SER A 121 18.35 14.37 -23.17
CA SER A 121 19.29 15.28 -23.84
C SER A 121 20.44 15.78 -22.97
N HIS A 122 20.22 15.90 -21.66
CA HIS A 122 21.19 16.46 -20.72
C HIS A 122 21.42 15.49 -19.57
N TRP A 123 22.26 14.48 -19.80
CA TRP A 123 22.68 13.56 -18.75
C TRP A 123 23.53 14.30 -17.72
N GLN A 124 22.97 14.57 -16.54
CA GLN A 124 23.69 15.23 -15.46
C GLN A 124 24.26 14.17 -14.50
N ALA A 125 25.53 14.36 -14.09
CA ALA A 125 26.11 13.58 -13.01
C ALA A 125 25.29 13.78 -11.71
N PRO A 126 25.23 12.77 -10.81
CA PRO A 126 24.47 12.84 -9.58
C PRO A 126 24.93 14.04 -8.74
N HIS A 127 24.07 15.06 -8.62
CA HIS A 127 24.35 16.24 -7.82
C HIS A 127 24.04 15.95 -6.35
N PRO A 128 25.01 16.06 -5.42
CA PRO A 128 24.81 15.68 -4.02
C PRO A 128 23.72 16.53 -3.34
N ARG A 129 23.54 17.78 -3.75
CA ARG A 129 22.47 18.65 -3.23
C ARG A 129 21.07 18.15 -3.60
N VAL A 130 20.83 17.84 -4.88
CA VAL A 130 19.54 17.32 -5.35
C VAL A 130 19.26 15.95 -4.72
N LEU A 131 20.29 15.10 -4.61
CA LEU A 131 20.16 13.80 -3.97
C LEU A 131 19.81 13.95 -2.47
N SER A 132 20.43 14.90 -1.77
CA SER A 132 20.10 15.20 -0.36
C SER A 132 18.66 15.65 -0.19
N ASP A 133 18.15 16.53 -1.05
CA ASP A 133 16.76 16.99 -1.00
C ASP A 133 15.76 15.85 -1.26
N LEU A 134 16.07 14.99 -2.24
CA LEU A 134 15.27 13.80 -2.53
C LEU A 134 15.28 12.81 -1.36
N LEU A 135 16.44 12.56 -0.75
CA LEU A 135 16.57 11.69 0.41
C LEU A 135 15.86 12.28 1.63
N ARG A 136 15.91 13.59 1.85
CA ARG A 136 15.24 14.24 2.98
C ARG A 136 13.72 14.17 2.88
N LEU A 137 13.16 14.13 1.67
CA LEU A 137 11.73 13.91 1.45
C LEU A 137 11.37 12.41 1.45
N GLY A 138 12.17 11.60 0.76
CA GLY A 138 11.92 10.18 0.55
C GLY A 138 12.15 9.31 1.79
N LEU A 139 13.18 9.60 2.60
CA LEU A 139 13.51 8.82 3.79
C LEU A 139 12.38 8.86 4.83
N PRO A 140 11.80 10.02 5.20
CA PRO A 140 10.65 10.04 6.10
C PRO A 140 9.40 9.37 5.52
N MET A 141 9.16 9.49 4.21
CA MET A 141 8.03 8.82 3.56
C MET A 141 8.21 7.29 3.57
N GLY A 142 9.39 6.80 3.23
CA GLY A 142 9.74 5.39 3.28
C GLY A 142 9.67 4.83 4.70
N PHE A 143 10.19 5.56 5.68
CA PHE A 143 10.12 5.18 7.09
C PHE A 143 8.67 5.11 7.59
N SER A 144 7.85 6.09 7.21
CA SER A 144 6.41 6.07 7.51
C SER A 144 5.72 4.82 6.96
N SER A 145 5.95 4.47 5.69
CA SER A 145 5.35 3.26 5.11
C SER A 145 5.95 1.98 5.70
N PHE A 146 7.22 2.00 6.08
CA PHE A 146 7.86 0.88 6.77
C PHE A 146 7.20 0.62 8.13
N VAL A 147 6.98 1.67 8.93
CA VAL A 147 6.28 1.59 10.22
C VAL A 147 4.89 1.01 10.05
N GLU A 148 4.13 1.48 9.06
CA GLU A 148 2.78 1.03 8.74
C GLU A 148 2.76 -0.47 8.38
N ILE A 149 3.58 -0.89 7.41
CA ILE A 149 3.67 -2.30 6.98
C ILE A 149 4.16 -3.20 8.13
N THR A 150 5.13 -2.73 8.91
CA THR A 150 5.66 -3.48 10.06
C THR A 150 4.60 -3.65 11.14
N ALA A 151 3.83 -2.61 11.45
CA ALA A 151 2.74 -2.68 12.42
C ALA A 151 1.69 -3.73 12.00
N PHE A 152 1.22 -3.68 10.75
CA PHE A 152 0.28 -4.67 10.23
C PHE A 152 0.83 -6.09 10.24
N THR A 153 2.11 -6.27 9.86
CA THR A 153 2.76 -7.58 9.85
C THR A 153 2.92 -8.15 11.25
N LEU A 154 3.33 -7.33 12.22
CA LEU A 154 3.47 -7.75 13.62
C LEU A 154 2.11 -8.07 14.25
N ILE A 155 1.07 -7.29 13.96
CA ILE A 155 -0.30 -7.62 14.38
C ILE A 155 -0.71 -8.97 13.81
N ALA A 156 -0.53 -9.21 12.51
CA ALA A 156 -0.85 -10.49 11.87
C ALA A 156 -0.08 -11.66 12.51
N LEU A 157 1.20 -11.48 12.85
CA LEU A 157 2.03 -12.50 13.52
C LEU A 157 1.55 -12.78 14.95
N LEU A 158 1.12 -11.76 15.69
CA LEU A 158 0.56 -11.93 17.04
C LEU A 158 -0.81 -12.61 16.99
N VAL A 159 -1.64 -12.25 16.00
CA VAL A 159 -2.92 -12.91 15.73
C VAL A 159 -2.71 -14.37 15.31
N ALA A 160 -1.58 -14.71 14.68
CA ALA A 160 -1.25 -16.09 14.31
C ALA A 160 -1.20 -17.05 15.50
N LYS A 161 -0.88 -16.54 16.70
CA LYS A 161 -0.84 -17.34 17.94
C LYS A 161 -2.23 -17.67 18.51
N LEU A 162 -3.29 -17.02 18.02
CA LEU A 162 -4.66 -17.13 18.57
C LEU A 162 -5.48 -18.26 17.93
N GLY A 163 -4.93 -19.02 16.97
CA GLY A 163 -5.54 -20.22 16.40
C GLY A 163 -5.78 -20.16 14.88
N ALA A 164 -5.82 -21.33 14.22
CA ALA A 164 -5.87 -21.42 12.76
C ALA A 164 -7.17 -20.85 12.14
N SER A 165 -8.34 -21.08 12.76
CA SER A 165 -9.62 -20.53 12.31
C SER A 165 -9.66 -19.00 12.37
N VAL A 166 -9.05 -18.43 13.41
CA VAL A 166 -8.92 -16.99 13.63
C VAL A 166 -8.01 -16.36 12.57
N VAL A 167 -6.90 -17.01 12.22
CA VAL A 167 -5.98 -16.55 11.15
C VAL A 167 -6.66 -16.59 9.79
N ALA A 168 -7.41 -17.66 9.50
CA ALA A 168 -8.15 -17.76 8.25
C ALA A 168 -9.16 -16.61 8.12
N GLY A 169 -9.93 -16.34 9.17
CA GLY A 169 -10.86 -15.21 9.22
C GLY A 169 -10.15 -13.86 9.05
N HIS A 170 -9.06 -13.64 9.78
CA HIS A 170 -8.25 -12.42 9.67
C HIS A 170 -7.68 -12.21 8.27
N ARG A 171 -7.25 -13.28 7.58
CA ARG A 171 -6.68 -13.18 6.23
C ARG A 171 -7.73 -12.81 5.18
N ILE A 172 -8.95 -13.33 5.30
CA ILE A 172 -10.08 -12.94 4.43
C ILE A 172 -10.41 -11.47 4.65
N VAL A 173 -10.56 -11.08 5.92
CA VAL A 173 -10.84 -9.70 6.36
C VAL A 173 -9.73 -8.74 5.89
N GLY A 174 -8.47 -9.13 6.03
CA GLY A 174 -7.31 -8.36 5.58
C GLY A 174 -7.24 -8.19 4.06
N ASN A 175 -7.59 -9.23 3.29
CA ASN A 175 -7.66 -9.12 1.83
C ASN A 175 -8.78 -8.17 1.38
N LEU A 176 -9.96 -8.26 2.00
CA LEU A 176 -11.05 -7.31 1.76
C LEU A 176 -10.61 -5.89 2.14
N GLY A 177 -9.96 -5.71 3.30
CA GLY A 177 -9.41 -4.42 3.72
C GLY A 177 -8.43 -3.83 2.70
N ALA A 178 -7.49 -4.64 2.19
CA ALA A 178 -6.53 -4.20 1.18
C ALA A 178 -7.20 -3.78 -0.13
N LEU A 179 -8.24 -4.51 -0.58
CA LEU A 179 -9.03 -4.15 -1.75
C LEU A 179 -9.73 -2.81 -1.58
N ILE A 180 -10.35 -2.58 -0.42
CA ILE A 180 -11.07 -1.32 -0.16
C ILE A 180 -10.07 -0.17 -0.01
N TYR A 181 -8.91 -0.40 0.61
CA TYR A 181 -7.84 0.59 0.80
C TYR A 181 -7.29 1.18 -0.52
N MET A 182 -7.34 0.43 -1.62
CA MET A 182 -6.87 0.91 -2.92
C MET A 182 -7.65 2.16 -3.40
N LEU A 183 -8.93 2.28 -3.06
CA LEU A 183 -9.77 3.41 -3.47
C LEU A 183 -9.33 4.75 -2.83
N PRO A 184 -9.25 4.89 -1.49
CA PRO A 184 -8.72 6.10 -0.87
C PRO A 184 -7.25 6.32 -1.21
N LEU A 185 -6.43 5.28 -1.38
CA LEU A 185 -5.04 5.44 -1.83
C LEU A 185 -4.96 6.13 -3.21
N ALA A 186 -5.80 5.73 -4.16
CA ALA A 186 -5.84 6.37 -5.48
C ALA A 186 -6.23 7.86 -5.39
N LEU A 187 -7.24 8.19 -4.58
CA LEU A 187 -7.67 9.57 -4.32
C LEU A 187 -6.59 10.38 -3.58
N ALA A 188 -5.84 9.75 -2.69
CA ALA A 188 -4.74 10.36 -1.95
C ALA A 188 -3.59 10.75 -2.89
N ILE A 189 -3.22 9.87 -3.83
CA ILE A 189 -2.22 10.17 -4.86
C ILE A 189 -2.70 11.29 -5.78
N ALA A 190 -3.96 11.28 -6.21
CA ALA A 190 -4.52 12.36 -7.03
C ALA A 190 -4.51 13.71 -6.29
N THR A 191 -4.88 13.71 -5.00
CA THR A 191 -4.85 14.91 -4.15
C THR A 191 -3.43 15.43 -3.96
N LEU A 192 -2.45 14.53 -3.73
CA LEU A 192 -1.03 14.87 -3.64
C LEU A 192 -0.55 15.62 -4.89
N VAL A 193 -0.89 15.12 -6.08
CA VAL A 193 -0.48 15.75 -7.35
C VAL A 193 -1.11 17.13 -7.49
N LEU A 194 -2.42 17.26 -7.28
CA LEU A 194 -3.13 18.55 -7.40
C LEU A 194 -2.61 19.59 -6.41
N VAL A 195 -2.44 19.20 -5.14
CA VAL A 195 -1.87 20.08 -4.11
C VAL A 195 -0.44 20.48 -4.46
N GLY A 196 0.40 19.52 -4.89
CA GLY A 196 1.77 19.79 -5.30
C GLY A 196 1.87 20.76 -6.48
N GLN A 197 1.00 20.61 -7.48
CA GLN A 197 0.91 21.52 -8.63
C GLN A 197 0.43 22.92 -8.23
N SER A 198 -0.65 23.02 -7.43
CA SER A 198 -1.16 24.31 -6.95
C SER A 198 -0.15 25.06 -6.06
N VAL A 199 0.57 24.35 -5.19
CA VAL A 199 1.66 24.93 -4.39
C VAL A 199 2.79 25.42 -5.30
N GLY A 200 3.16 24.66 -6.32
CA GLY A 200 4.14 25.08 -7.33
C GLY A 200 3.71 26.31 -8.13
N ALA A 201 2.41 26.45 -8.40
CA ALA A 201 1.81 27.60 -9.07
C ALA A 201 1.58 28.81 -8.13
N ARG A 202 1.94 28.70 -6.84
CA ARG A 202 1.67 29.70 -5.79
C ARG A 202 0.18 30.00 -5.58
N ASP A 203 -0.69 29.06 -5.93
CA ASP A 203 -2.13 29.14 -5.67
C ASP A 203 -2.51 28.39 -4.38
N GLY A 204 -2.38 29.09 -3.25
CA GLY A 204 -2.75 28.54 -1.93
C GLY A 204 -4.24 28.21 -1.81
N LYS A 205 -5.12 28.95 -2.51
CA LYS A 205 -6.57 28.70 -2.51
C LYS A 205 -6.89 27.39 -3.23
N GLY A 206 -6.31 27.20 -4.42
CA GLY A 206 -6.42 25.96 -5.18
C GLY A 206 -5.91 24.75 -4.40
N ALA A 207 -4.75 24.88 -3.75
CA ALA A 207 -4.18 23.81 -2.92
C ALA A 207 -5.12 23.40 -1.77
N ARG A 208 -5.68 24.39 -1.05
CA ARG A 208 -6.62 24.13 0.05
C ARG A 208 -7.94 23.53 -0.43
N HIS A 209 -8.44 23.98 -1.59
CA HIS A 209 -9.65 23.43 -2.19
C HIS A 209 -9.45 21.98 -2.61
N ALA A 210 -8.35 21.67 -3.32
CA ALA A 210 -8.00 20.32 -3.74
C ALA A 210 -7.86 19.37 -2.54
N ALA A 211 -7.18 19.78 -1.47
CA ALA A 211 -7.04 18.99 -0.26
C ALA A 211 -8.40 18.72 0.41
N LYS A 212 -9.27 19.74 0.52
CA LYS A 212 -10.60 19.59 1.14
C LYS A 212 -11.50 18.66 0.33
N VAL A 213 -11.56 18.85 -0.99
CA VAL A 213 -12.35 18.01 -1.89
C VAL A 213 -11.84 16.57 -1.88
N GLY A 214 -10.51 16.37 -1.90
CA GLY A 214 -9.90 15.05 -1.80
C GLY A 214 -10.32 14.30 -0.53
N VAL A 215 -10.27 14.96 0.63
CA VAL A 215 -10.68 14.34 1.91
C VAL A 215 -12.18 14.02 1.93
N ILE A 216 -13.04 14.95 1.46
CA ILE A 216 -14.49 14.73 1.43
C ILE A 216 -14.86 13.58 0.50
N LEU A 217 -14.29 13.54 -0.71
CA LEU A 217 -14.55 12.49 -1.67
C LEU A 217 -14.05 11.14 -1.16
N ALA A 218 -12.84 11.09 -0.59
CA ALA A 218 -12.30 9.84 -0.06
C ALA A 218 -13.11 9.33 1.13
N ALA A 219 -13.49 10.21 2.07
CA ALA A 219 -14.36 9.82 3.19
C ALA A 219 -15.72 9.31 2.69
N GLY A 220 -16.39 10.06 1.82
CA GLY A 220 -17.72 9.72 1.29
C GLY A 220 -17.73 8.41 0.49
N LEU A 221 -16.79 8.24 -0.44
CA LEU A 221 -16.67 7.01 -1.24
C LEU A 221 -16.28 5.82 -0.36
N SER A 222 -15.33 6.00 0.56
CA SER A 222 -14.87 4.92 1.45
C SER A 222 -15.98 4.47 2.39
N THR A 223 -16.77 5.38 2.96
CA THR A 223 -17.95 5.04 3.77
C THR A 223 -19.04 4.36 2.95
N THR A 224 -19.26 4.81 1.72
CA THR A 224 -20.25 4.18 0.82
C THR A 224 -19.84 2.73 0.53
N VAL A 225 -18.59 2.49 0.13
CA VAL A 225 -18.08 1.14 -0.15
C VAL A 225 -18.09 0.28 1.11
N ALA A 226 -17.65 0.82 2.25
CA ALA A 226 -17.69 0.11 3.53
C ALA A 226 -19.12 -0.32 3.90
N THR A 227 -20.10 0.56 3.67
CA THR A 227 -21.52 0.29 3.99
C THR A 227 -22.08 -0.78 3.06
N VAL A 228 -21.78 -0.73 1.76
CA VAL A 228 -22.16 -1.78 0.80
C VAL A 228 -21.58 -3.14 1.21
N ILE A 229 -20.32 -3.18 1.62
CA ILE A 229 -19.66 -4.43 2.07
C ILE A 229 -20.28 -4.94 3.37
N TRP A 230 -20.61 -4.04 4.29
CA TRP A 230 -21.28 -4.42 5.54
C TRP A 230 -22.69 -4.99 5.30
N LEU A 231 -23.42 -4.46 4.31
CA LEU A 231 -24.73 -5.00 3.89
C LEU A 231 -24.57 -6.34 3.16
N ALA A 232 -23.53 -6.48 2.32
CA ALA A 232 -23.22 -7.69 1.56
C ALA A 232 -22.35 -8.70 2.33
N ARG A 233 -22.25 -8.60 3.66
CA ARG A 233 -21.31 -9.39 4.47
C ARG A 233 -21.53 -10.89 4.35
N GLU A 234 -22.78 -11.35 4.42
CA GLU A 234 -23.12 -12.77 4.38
C GLU A 234 -22.75 -13.44 3.04
N PRO A 235 -23.15 -12.92 1.86
CA PRO A 235 -22.77 -13.53 0.59
C PRO A 235 -21.27 -13.45 0.30
N ILE A 236 -20.58 -12.39 0.74
CA ILE A 236 -19.12 -12.28 0.58
C ILE A 236 -18.42 -13.39 1.38
N PHE A 237 -18.76 -13.56 2.66
CA PHE A 237 -18.12 -14.61 3.46
C PHE A 237 -18.51 -16.03 3.03
N ALA A 238 -19.74 -16.22 2.54
CA ALA A 238 -20.18 -17.48 1.94
C ALA A 238 -19.38 -17.86 0.67
N ALA A 239 -18.94 -16.86 -0.12
CA ALA A 239 -18.11 -17.09 -1.30
C ALA A 239 -16.65 -17.40 -0.96
N TYR A 240 -16.13 -16.93 0.18
CA TYR A 240 -14.74 -17.12 0.58
C TYR A 240 -14.48 -18.45 1.30
N THR A 241 -15.42 -18.94 2.10
CA THR A 241 -15.24 -20.17 2.87
C THR A 241 -16.55 -20.87 3.14
N ALA A 242 -16.51 -22.21 3.19
CA ALA A 242 -17.63 -23.05 3.59
C ALA A 242 -17.68 -23.30 5.12
N ASP A 243 -16.65 -22.91 5.88
CA ASP A 243 -16.57 -23.13 7.32
C ASP A 243 -17.41 -22.10 8.11
N PRO A 244 -18.48 -22.52 8.83
CA PRO A 244 -19.34 -21.61 9.59
C PRO A 244 -18.62 -20.86 10.71
N GLN A 245 -17.59 -21.44 11.35
CA GLN A 245 -16.85 -20.78 12.43
C GLN A 245 -16.02 -19.61 11.88
N VAL A 246 -15.39 -19.80 10.72
CA VAL A 246 -14.61 -18.75 10.06
C VAL A 246 -15.53 -17.64 9.54
N GLN A 247 -16.72 -17.97 9.06
CA GLN A 247 -17.73 -16.99 8.64
C GLN A 247 -18.21 -16.13 9.81
N GLN A 248 -18.59 -16.73 10.94
CA GLN A 248 -19.07 -15.98 12.11
C GLN A 248 -17.99 -15.05 12.67
N LEU A 249 -16.75 -15.53 12.78
CA LEU A 249 -15.62 -14.70 13.18
C LEU A 249 -15.36 -13.57 12.19
N GLY A 250 -15.34 -13.86 10.89
CA GLY A 250 -15.15 -12.86 9.84
C GLY A 250 -16.22 -11.75 9.85
N ILE A 251 -17.50 -12.14 10.01
CA ILE A 251 -18.64 -11.22 10.11
C ILE A 251 -18.51 -10.31 11.33
N SER A 252 -18.13 -10.85 12.49
CA SER A 252 -17.96 -10.05 13.71
C SER A 252 -16.81 -9.04 13.60
N LEU A 253 -15.77 -9.36 12.82
CA LEU A 253 -14.65 -8.44 12.58
C LEU A 253 -14.96 -7.34 11.55
N LEU A 254 -15.96 -7.56 10.69
CA LEU A 254 -16.28 -6.63 9.60
C LEU A 254 -16.78 -5.27 10.11
N ILE A 255 -17.37 -5.22 11.31
CA ILE A 255 -17.76 -3.94 11.92
C ILE A 255 -16.55 -3.04 12.20
N TYR A 256 -15.40 -3.63 12.54
CA TYR A 256 -14.16 -2.89 12.73
C TYR A 256 -13.63 -2.36 11.40
N ILE A 257 -13.73 -3.12 10.31
CA ILE A 257 -13.40 -2.62 8.96
C ILE A 257 -14.28 -1.41 8.61
N TRP A 258 -15.57 -1.49 8.88
CA TRP A 258 -16.50 -0.40 8.55
C TRP A 258 -16.11 0.92 9.24
N LEU A 259 -15.76 0.85 10.54
CA LEU A 259 -15.25 2.01 11.28
C LEU A 259 -13.85 2.43 10.81
N TYR A 260 -12.95 1.47 10.67
CA TYR A 260 -11.56 1.66 10.24
C TYR A 260 -11.48 2.45 8.92
N GLN A 261 -12.32 2.08 7.94
CA GLN A 261 -12.24 2.55 6.58
C GLN A 261 -12.49 4.07 6.43
N LEU A 262 -13.39 4.65 7.22
CA LEU A 262 -13.67 6.09 7.20
C LEU A 262 -12.45 6.89 7.68
N PHE A 263 -11.89 6.52 8.83
CA PHE A 263 -10.77 7.25 9.43
C PHE A 263 -9.48 7.03 8.66
N ASP A 264 -9.26 5.81 8.17
CA ASP A 264 -8.14 5.46 7.31
C ASP A 264 -8.12 6.31 6.02
N ALA A 265 -9.27 6.47 5.37
CA ALA A 265 -9.38 7.28 4.16
C ALA A 265 -9.01 8.75 4.42
N ILE A 266 -9.51 9.33 5.52
CA ILE A 266 -9.21 10.73 5.91
C ILE A 266 -7.72 10.89 6.19
N GLN A 267 -7.16 10.01 7.02
CA GLN A 267 -5.74 10.01 7.38
C GLN A 267 -4.86 9.88 6.13
N THR A 268 -5.14 8.90 5.27
CA THR A 268 -4.34 8.61 4.09
C THR A 268 -4.31 9.80 3.14
N VAL A 269 -5.47 10.40 2.85
CA VAL A 269 -5.52 11.59 1.97
C VAL A 269 -4.85 12.79 2.63
N ALA A 270 -5.09 13.05 3.92
CA ALA A 270 -4.49 14.18 4.61
C ALA A 270 -2.95 14.05 4.68
N ALA A 271 -2.43 12.86 4.95
CA ALA A 271 -1.00 12.57 4.93
C ALA A 271 -0.40 12.79 3.53
N HIS A 272 -1.08 12.37 2.46
CA HIS A 272 -0.64 12.60 1.09
C HIS A 272 -0.74 14.07 0.66
N ALA A 273 -1.76 14.80 1.10
CA ALA A 273 -1.85 16.24 0.87
C ALA A 273 -0.67 16.99 1.52
N LEU A 274 -0.28 16.63 2.75
CA LEU A 274 0.88 17.19 3.45
C LEU A 274 2.20 16.90 2.72
N ARG A 275 2.35 15.71 2.13
CA ARG A 275 3.48 15.37 1.24
C ARG A 275 3.53 16.32 0.03
N GLY A 276 2.37 16.76 -0.48
CA GLY A 276 2.26 17.77 -1.55
C GLY A 276 2.79 19.15 -1.16
N TYR A 277 2.65 19.52 0.11
CA TYR A 277 3.28 20.73 0.68
C TYR A 277 4.78 20.56 0.99
N LYS A 278 5.41 19.43 0.61
CA LYS A 278 6.79 19.05 0.94
C LYS A 278 7.04 18.88 2.45
N ILE A 279 5.99 18.64 3.24
CA ILE A 279 6.09 18.40 4.69
C ILE A 279 5.94 16.89 4.93
N THR A 280 7.06 16.20 5.23
CA THR A 280 7.09 14.74 5.37
C THR A 280 7.50 14.25 6.76
N PHE A 281 8.28 15.03 7.51
CA PHE A 281 8.79 14.63 8.82
C PHE A 281 7.70 14.61 9.92
N GLY A 282 6.84 15.64 9.97
CA GLY A 282 5.71 15.67 10.89
C GLY A 282 4.76 14.47 10.73
N PRO A 283 4.31 14.17 9.49
CA PRO A 283 3.53 12.97 9.18
C PRO A 283 4.15 11.66 9.65
N MET A 284 5.46 11.52 9.46
CA MET A 284 6.20 10.34 9.88
C MET A 284 6.09 10.10 11.39
N LEU A 285 6.31 11.15 12.20
CA LEU A 285 6.21 11.03 13.67
C LEU A 285 4.80 10.66 14.13
N VAL A 286 3.77 11.26 13.52
CA VAL A 286 2.38 10.94 13.82
C VAL A 286 2.09 9.46 13.51
N HIS A 287 2.53 8.97 12.35
CA HIS A 287 2.38 7.55 12.00
C HIS A 287 3.10 6.62 12.97
N THR A 288 4.34 6.94 13.36
CA THR A 288 5.07 6.13 14.34
C THR A 288 4.34 6.07 15.68
N LEU A 289 3.89 7.21 16.21
CA LEU A 289 3.20 7.26 17.50
C LEU A 289 1.84 6.57 17.48
N CYS A 290 1.05 6.80 16.43
CA CYS A 290 -0.27 6.19 16.30
C CYS A 290 -0.15 4.67 16.05
N PHE A 291 0.57 4.24 15.01
CA PHE A 291 0.58 2.83 14.63
C PHE A 291 1.40 1.94 15.56
N TRP A 292 2.60 2.35 15.98
CA TRP A 292 3.37 1.53 16.93
C TRP A 292 2.90 1.71 18.38
N GLY A 293 2.59 2.94 18.79
CA GLY A 293 2.15 3.21 20.16
C GLY A 293 0.72 2.73 20.40
N ILE A 294 -0.25 3.33 19.72
CA ILE A 294 -1.67 3.05 19.96
C ILE A 294 -2.07 1.72 19.32
N GLY A 295 -1.70 1.49 18.06
CA GLY A 295 -2.08 0.30 17.29
C GLY A 295 -1.43 -0.98 17.81
N LEU A 296 -0.09 -1.04 17.79
CA LEU A 296 0.66 -2.24 18.14
C LEU A 296 0.77 -2.46 19.66
N ALA A 297 1.29 -1.49 20.42
CA ALA A 297 1.45 -1.66 21.86
C ALA A 297 0.09 -1.66 22.59
N GLY A 298 -0.84 -0.79 22.20
CA GLY A 298 -2.21 -0.81 22.69
C GLY A 298 -2.95 -2.10 22.32
N GLY A 299 -2.79 -2.59 21.08
CA GLY A 299 -3.36 -3.85 20.64
C GLY A 299 -2.82 -5.06 21.40
N TYR A 300 -1.52 -5.11 21.67
CA TYR A 300 -0.90 -6.14 22.49
C TYR A 300 -1.44 -6.14 23.94
N GLY A 301 -1.61 -4.95 24.53
CA GLY A 301 -2.22 -4.80 25.85
C GLY A 301 -3.67 -5.31 25.88
N LEU A 302 -4.51 -4.84 24.95
CA LEU A 302 -5.93 -5.22 24.86
C LEU A 302 -6.17 -6.69 24.49
N ALA A 303 -5.29 -7.27 23.67
CA ALA A 303 -5.42 -8.65 23.21
C ALA A 303 -5.01 -9.68 24.27
N PHE A 304 -3.92 -9.43 25.01
CA PHE A 304 -3.33 -10.42 25.92
C PHE A 304 -3.53 -10.12 27.41
N HIS A 305 -3.52 -8.84 27.82
CA HIS A 305 -3.59 -8.47 29.24
C HIS A 305 -4.97 -7.91 29.65
N GLY A 306 -5.75 -7.40 28.70
CA GLY A 306 -6.94 -6.60 29.02
C GLY A 306 -6.55 -5.25 29.64
N ILE A 307 -7.53 -4.39 29.93
CA ILE A 307 -7.30 -3.13 30.66
C ILE A 307 -7.73 -3.34 32.12
N GLY A 308 -6.83 -3.94 32.92
CA GLY A 308 -7.09 -4.24 34.33
C GLY A 308 -8.39 -5.03 34.54
N ASN A 309 -9.22 -4.61 35.50
CA ASN A 309 -10.54 -5.21 35.77
C ASN A 309 -11.68 -4.69 34.87
N MET A 310 -11.42 -3.74 33.96
CA MET A 310 -12.49 -3.10 33.17
C MET A 310 -12.81 -3.84 31.87
N LEU A 311 -11.82 -4.44 31.21
CA LEU A 311 -12.03 -5.19 29.97
C LEU A 311 -11.23 -6.50 30.00
N PRO A 312 -11.88 -7.67 29.84
CA PRO A 312 -11.18 -8.94 29.70
C PRO A 312 -10.36 -8.97 28.39
N PRO A 313 -9.33 -9.83 28.29
CA PRO A 313 -8.55 -9.98 27.07
C PRO A 313 -9.44 -10.42 25.90
N GLN A 314 -9.48 -9.61 24.84
CA GLN A 314 -10.43 -9.78 23.72
C GLN A 314 -9.82 -10.49 22.51
N GLY A 315 -8.58 -10.98 22.63
CA GLY A 315 -7.85 -11.61 21.53
C GLY A 315 -7.79 -10.70 20.30
N VAL A 316 -8.31 -11.18 19.16
CA VAL A 316 -8.25 -10.45 17.88
C VAL A 316 -9.07 -9.16 17.88
N ALA A 317 -10.21 -9.13 18.55
CA ALA A 317 -11.03 -7.92 18.61
C ALA A 317 -10.28 -6.76 19.28
N GLY A 318 -9.42 -7.05 20.26
CA GLY A 318 -8.57 -6.05 20.92
C GLY A 318 -7.58 -5.39 19.95
N PHE A 319 -6.96 -6.16 19.04
CA PHE A 319 -6.10 -5.60 18.00
C PHE A 319 -6.85 -4.68 17.04
N TRP A 320 -8.05 -5.08 16.61
CA TRP A 320 -8.86 -4.26 15.72
C TRP A 320 -9.35 -2.97 16.39
N GLN A 321 -9.76 -3.03 17.65
CA GLN A 321 -10.14 -1.83 18.42
C GLN A 321 -8.97 -0.85 18.56
N ALA A 322 -7.79 -1.35 18.93
CA ALA A 322 -6.59 -0.53 19.03
C ALA A 322 -6.20 0.10 17.69
N THR A 323 -6.36 -0.65 16.59
CA THR A 323 -6.08 -0.16 15.23
C THR A 323 -7.08 0.92 14.81
N VAL A 324 -8.38 0.74 15.11
CA VAL A 324 -9.41 1.76 14.86
C VAL A 324 -9.13 3.03 15.66
N LEU A 325 -8.77 2.90 16.95
CA LEU A 325 -8.40 4.05 17.79
C LEU A 325 -7.15 4.77 17.27
N SER A 326 -6.14 4.02 16.84
CA SER A 326 -4.94 4.58 16.18
C SER A 326 -5.32 5.41 14.95
N ASN A 327 -6.20 4.90 14.09
CA ASN A 327 -6.64 5.61 12.89
C ASN A 327 -7.50 6.83 13.20
N ILE A 328 -8.37 6.78 14.21
CA ILE A 328 -9.13 7.95 14.66
C ILE A 328 -8.17 9.05 15.14
N ALA A 329 -7.21 8.68 16.00
CA ALA A 329 -6.21 9.62 16.51
C ALA A 329 -5.37 10.22 15.38
N ALA A 330 -4.91 9.39 14.44
CA ALA A 330 -4.15 9.83 13.29
C ALA A 330 -4.98 10.73 12.37
N ALA A 331 -6.20 10.36 12.02
CA ALA A 331 -7.10 11.17 11.19
C ALA A 331 -7.32 12.56 11.80
N GLY A 332 -7.53 12.64 13.13
CA GLY A 332 -7.64 13.91 13.86
C GLY A 332 -6.37 14.75 13.79
N LEU A 333 -5.21 14.15 14.11
CA LEU A 333 -3.91 14.83 14.09
C LEU A 333 -3.53 15.31 12.69
N PHE A 334 -3.72 14.48 11.67
CA PHE A 334 -3.46 14.84 10.27
C PHE A 334 -4.38 15.93 9.76
N SER A 335 -5.68 15.86 10.07
CA SER A 335 -6.64 16.89 9.68
C SER A 335 -6.31 18.23 10.34
N ALA A 336 -6.00 18.23 11.64
CA ALA A 336 -5.59 19.43 12.36
C ALA A 336 -4.27 20.00 11.81
N TYR A 337 -3.31 19.14 11.49
CA TYR A 337 -2.02 19.57 10.94
C TYR A 337 -2.16 20.13 9.53
N LEU A 338 -2.92 19.45 8.67
CA LEU A 338 -3.25 19.94 7.33
C LEU A 338 -3.98 21.29 7.39
N TYR A 339 -4.92 21.46 8.31
CA TYR A 339 -5.63 22.74 8.48
C TYR A 339 -4.70 23.89 8.88
N ARG A 340 -3.73 23.63 9.78
CA ARG A 340 -2.72 24.63 10.18
C ARG A 340 -1.79 24.99 9.03
N VAL A 341 -1.32 24.00 8.28
CA VAL A 341 -0.44 24.20 7.13
C VAL A 341 -1.18 24.97 6.02
N ALA A 342 -2.39 24.55 5.68
CA ALA A 342 -3.20 25.18 4.63
C ALA A 342 -3.67 26.61 4.96
N ARG A 343 -3.51 27.07 6.21
CA ARG A 343 -3.73 28.47 6.60
C ARG A 343 -2.48 29.34 6.51
N ARG A 344 -1.30 28.73 6.45
CA ARG A 344 -0.01 29.41 6.42
C ARG A 344 0.47 29.70 4.99
N PHE A 345 -0.01 28.92 4.03
CA PHE A 345 0.16 29.12 2.58
C PHE A 345 -1.06 29.81 1.99
#